data_AF-A0A662G200-F1
#
_entry.id   AF-A0A662G200-F1
#
_cell.length_a   1.000
_cell.length_b   1.000
_cell.length_c   1.000
_cell.angle_alpha   90.00
_cell.angle_beta   90.00
_cell.angle_gamma   90.00
#
_symmetry.space_group_name_H-M   'P 1'
#
loop_
_entity.id
_entity.type
_entity.pdbx_description
1 polymer ?
#
loop_
_entity_poly.entity_id
_entity_poly.type
_entity_poly.pdbx_seq_one_letter_code
_entity_poly.pdbx_strand_id
1 'polypeptide(L)'
;LDSYPIFIDGMARKVSSILLKYKSMLKDPKLYERSLEAVVKVDGRRMRKDLLKTRQNIIVTPAGMLKGGPARFYLRRMCREARNGIFLVSYQAPGSTGRVVLSKGTAPVDGKGKARIKARVEWFDLSSHTSRSGILSLIEELKAYEVIIVHTTLNGGLSLANILRNRGLKAEVPTTGDIIEITS
;
A
#
# COMPACT_ATOMS: atom_id res chain seq x y z
N LEU A 1 1.91 -5.06 23.19
CA LEU A 1 0.82 -4.56 22.31
C LEU A 1 -0.45 -4.26 23.12
N ASP A 2 -0.38 -4.41 24.45
CA ASP A 2 -1.52 -4.54 25.36
C ASP A 2 -2.14 -3.21 25.81
N SER A 3 -1.69 -2.08 25.27
CA SER A 3 -2.14 -0.76 25.72
C SER A 3 -3.19 -0.10 24.84
N TYR A 4 -3.39 -0.55 23.59
CA TYR A 4 -4.29 0.11 22.63
C TYR A 4 -5.05 -0.87 21.73
N PRO A 5 -6.40 -0.79 21.65
CA PRO A 5 -7.19 -1.65 20.77
C PRO A 5 -6.92 -1.37 19.29
N ILE A 6 -6.77 -2.45 18.52
CA ILE A 6 -6.51 -2.42 17.08
C ILE A 6 -7.76 -2.85 16.34
N PHE A 7 -8.17 -2.05 15.37
CA PHE A 7 -9.36 -2.27 14.56
C PHE A 7 -8.98 -2.52 13.11
N ILE A 8 -9.66 -3.50 12.49
CA ILE A 8 -9.58 -3.71 11.04
C ILE A 8 -10.93 -3.38 10.38
N ASP A 9 -10.90 -2.56 9.34
CA ASP A 9 -12.12 -2.07 8.65
C ASP A 9 -12.10 -2.41 7.15
N GLY A 10 -13.23 -2.19 6.49
CA GLY A 10 -13.43 -2.39 5.06
C GLY A 10 -13.41 -3.86 4.67
N MET A 11 -12.91 -4.13 3.47
CA MET A 11 -12.78 -5.48 2.95
C MET A 11 -11.62 -6.26 3.57
N ALA A 12 -10.71 -5.59 4.30
CA ALA A 12 -9.66 -6.28 5.04
C ALA A 12 -10.25 -7.31 6.02
N ARG A 13 -11.38 -7.01 6.66
CA ARG A 13 -12.10 -7.95 7.53
C ARG A 13 -12.42 -9.29 6.86
N LYS A 14 -12.93 -9.23 5.62
CA LYS A 14 -13.34 -10.42 4.85
C LYS A 14 -12.12 -11.13 4.27
N VAL A 15 -11.20 -10.38 3.66
CA VAL A 15 -9.95 -10.92 3.10
C VAL A 15 -9.15 -11.62 4.19
N SER A 16 -9.07 -11.04 5.39
CA SER A 16 -8.31 -11.65 6.48
C SER A 16 -8.86 -13.00 6.91
N SER A 17 -10.19 -13.15 6.96
CA SER A 17 -10.83 -14.46 7.20
C SER A 17 -10.62 -15.44 6.05
N ILE A 18 -10.56 -14.98 4.79
CA ILE A 18 -10.29 -15.84 3.63
C ILE A 18 -8.86 -16.37 3.69
N LEU A 19 -7.87 -15.53 4.00
CA LEU A 19 -6.47 -15.93 4.10
C LEU A 19 -6.25 -17.04 5.14
N LEU A 20 -7.00 -17.03 6.24
CA LEU A 20 -6.96 -18.13 7.23
C LEU A 20 -7.47 -19.47 6.72
N LYS A 21 -8.25 -19.51 5.63
CA LYS A 21 -8.65 -20.76 4.98
C LYS A 21 -7.52 -21.38 4.15
N TYR A 22 -6.54 -20.57 3.75
CA TYR A 22 -5.41 -20.97 2.92
C TYR A 22 -4.09 -20.85 3.69
N LYS A 23 -4.04 -21.44 4.90
CA LYS A 23 -2.88 -21.35 5.80
C LYS A 23 -1.57 -21.79 5.12
N SER A 24 -1.60 -22.80 4.26
CA SER A 24 -0.42 -23.29 3.54
C SER A 24 0.25 -22.27 2.62
N MET A 25 -0.46 -21.21 2.22
CA MET A 25 0.09 -20.13 1.38
C MET A 25 0.73 -18.99 2.22
N LEU A 26 0.62 -19.04 3.54
CA LEU A 26 1.19 -18.04 4.44
C LEU A 26 2.58 -18.49 4.91
N LYS A 27 3.55 -17.56 4.87
CA LYS A 27 4.91 -17.82 5.38
C LYS A 27 4.91 -18.20 6.87
N ASP A 28 4.10 -17.52 7.67
CA ASP A 28 3.88 -17.84 9.08
C ASP A 28 2.38 -17.79 9.41
N PRO A 29 1.67 -18.94 9.30
CA PRO A 29 0.23 -18.98 9.55
C PRO A 29 -0.13 -18.73 11.01
N LYS A 30 0.74 -19.15 11.96
CA LYS A 30 0.51 -19.01 13.40
C LYS A 30 0.59 -17.54 13.83
N LEU A 31 1.57 -16.80 13.31
CA LEU A 31 1.66 -15.36 13.54
C LEU A 31 0.44 -14.63 12.98
N TYR A 32 0.01 -15.00 11.78
CA TYR A 32 -1.14 -14.37 11.14
C TYR A 32 -2.45 -14.61 11.91
N GLU A 33 -2.65 -15.84 12.40
CA GLU A 33 -3.81 -16.21 13.23
C GLU A 33 -3.83 -15.42 14.55
N ARG A 34 -2.73 -15.42 15.31
CA ARG A 34 -2.60 -14.61 16.54
C ARG A 34 -2.83 -13.11 16.29
N SER A 35 -2.34 -12.61 15.17
CA SER A 35 -2.54 -11.21 14.79
C SER A 35 -4.01 -10.91 14.51
N LEU A 36 -4.75 -11.84 13.91
CA LEU A 36 -6.17 -11.66 13.63
C LEU A 36 -7.04 -11.79 14.90
N GLU A 37 -6.63 -12.62 15.86
CA GLU A 37 -7.27 -12.74 17.17
C GLU A 37 -7.12 -11.45 17.99
N ALA A 38 -5.99 -10.75 17.84
CA ALA A 38 -5.71 -9.51 18.55
C ALA A 38 -6.44 -8.26 18.01
N VAL A 39 -7.16 -8.37 16.88
CA VAL A 39 -7.84 -7.23 16.26
C VAL A 39 -9.36 -7.32 16.34
N VAL A 40 -10.01 -6.17 16.50
CA VAL A 40 -11.46 -6.04 16.46
C VAL A 40 -11.92 -5.70 15.04
N LYS A 41 -12.84 -6.49 14.49
CA LYS A 41 -13.43 -6.23 13.16
C LYS A 41 -14.47 -5.14 13.27
N VAL A 42 -14.28 -4.04 12.53
CA VAL A 42 -15.24 -2.93 12.54
C VAL A 42 -16.57 -3.36 11.94
N ASP A 43 -17.66 -3.18 12.69
CA ASP A 43 -19.00 -3.58 12.28
C ASP A 43 -19.87 -2.38 11.87
N GLY A 44 -19.73 -1.99 10.62
CA GLY A 44 -20.61 -1.03 9.97
C GLY A 44 -20.43 0.43 10.41
N ARG A 45 -21.35 1.29 9.95
CA ARG A 45 -21.20 2.75 10.04
C ARG A 45 -21.27 3.29 11.47
N ARG A 46 -22.01 2.64 12.37
CA ARG A 46 -22.14 3.07 13.77
C ARG A 46 -20.80 2.97 14.49
N MET A 47 -20.18 1.78 14.47
CA MET A 47 -18.88 1.57 15.09
C MET A 47 -17.81 2.52 14.52
N ARG A 48 -17.81 2.78 13.20
CA ARG A 48 -16.91 3.80 12.61
C ARG A 48 -17.09 5.19 13.22
N LYS A 49 -18.33 5.62 13.49
CA LYS A 49 -18.59 6.92 14.12
C LYS A 49 -18.12 6.94 15.57
N ASP A 50 -18.27 5.83 16.29
CA ASP A 50 -17.84 5.71 17.68
C ASP A 50 -16.31 5.76 17.77
N LEU A 51 -15.59 5.08 16.86
CA LEU A 51 -14.13 5.10 16.77
C LEU A 51 -13.53 6.50 16.58
N LEU A 52 -14.25 7.43 15.95
CA LEU A 52 -13.81 8.82 15.81
C LEU A 52 -13.81 9.58 17.14
N LYS A 53 -14.64 9.14 18.10
CA LYS A 53 -14.79 9.76 19.42
C LYS A 53 -13.86 9.11 20.44
N THR A 54 -13.60 7.81 20.29
CA THR A 54 -12.70 7.06 21.16
C THR A 54 -11.27 7.58 21.03
N ARG A 55 -10.60 7.80 22.15
CA ARG A 55 -9.16 8.11 22.16
C ARG A 55 -8.36 6.81 22.15
N GLN A 56 -7.09 6.89 21.75
CA GLN A 56 -6.14 5.79 21.97
C GLN A 56 -6.54 4.46 21.30
N ASN A 57 -6.76 4.48 19.98
CA ASN A 57 -6.99 3.28 19.18
C ASN A 57 -6.17 3.31 17.89
N ILE A 58 -5.99 2.14 17.27
CA ILE A 58 -5.32 1.97 15.99
C ILE A 58 -6.35 1.44 14.98
N ILE A 59 -6.43 2.05 13.80
CA ILE A 59 -7.36 1.64 12.75
C ILE A 59 -6.57 1.31 11.49
N VAL A 60 -6.61 0.03 11.09
CA VAL A 60 -6.05 -0.47 9.84
C VAL A 60 -7.18 -0.63 8.83
N THR A 61 -7.12 0.13 7.73
CA THR A 61 -8.23 0.16 6.77
C THR A 61 -7.78 0.41 5.33
N PRO A 62 -8.40 -0.27 4.34
CA PRO A 62 -8.27 0.07 2.94
C PRO A 62 -9.07 1.35 2.59
N ALA A 63 -8.78 2.01 1.46
CA ALA A 63 -7.74 1.66 0.48
C ALA A 63 -6.40 2.38 0.77
N GLY A 64 -5.28 1.67 0.61
CA GLY A 64 -3.93 2.14 0.97
C GLY A 64 -3.45 3.40 0.24
N MET A 65 -4.08 3.77 -0.88
CA MET A 65 -3.80 5.02 -1.61
C MET A 65 -4.84 6.13 -1.39
N LEU A 66 -5.77 5.93 -0.45
CA LEU A 66 -6.81 6.90 -0.08
C LEU A 66 -7.75 7.31 -1.24
N LYS A 67 -7.88 6.44 -2.26
CA LYS A 67 -8.80 6.67 -3.40
C LYS A 67 -10.28 6.54 -3.01
N GLY A 68 -10.59 5.81 -1.94
CA GLY A 68 -11.96 5.60 -1.47
C GLY A 68 -12.04 4.72 -0.22
N GLY A 69 -13.22 4.16 0.02
CA GLY A 69 -13.46 3.25 1.14
C GLY A 69 -13.39 3.91 2.52
N PRO A 70 -13.35 3.11 3.60
CA PRO A 70 -13.35 3.64 4.96
C PRO A 70 -12.11 4.47 5.30
N ALA A 71 -10.95 4.22 4.68
CA ALA A 71 -9.77 5.07 4.88
C ALA A 71 -10.05 6.55 4.56
N ARG A 72 -10.81 6.83 3.49
CA ARG A 72 -11.22 8.20 3.15
C ARG A 72 -12.23 8.77 4.16
N PHE A 73 -13.09 7.93 4.73
CA PHE A 73 -14.02 8.34 5.79
C PHE A 73 -13.27 8.84 7.04
N TYR A 74 -12.26 8.10 7.51
CA TYR A 74 -11.44 8.49 8.65
C TYR A 74 -10.57 9.71 8.33
N LEU A 75 -9.88 9.71 7.19
CA LEU A 75 -9.03 10.83 6.77
C LEU A 75 -9.77 12.16 6.82
N ARG A 76 -10.96 12.23 6.22
CA ARG A 76 -11.78 13.46 6.13
C ARG A 76 -12.19 14.03 7.48
N ARG A 77 -12.17 13.22 8.54
CA ARG A 77 -12.65 13.56 9.88
C ARG A 77 -11.53 13.67 10.91
N MET A 78 -10.42 12.97 10.71
CA MET A 78 -9.32 12.88 11.69
C MET A 78 -8.09 13.71 11.32
N CYS A 79 -7.92 14.12 10.05
CA CYS A 79 -6.68 14.77 9.59
C CYS A 79 -6.41 16.16 10.17
N ARG A 80 -7.42 16.83 10.76
CA ARG A 80 -7.27 18.17 11.35
C ARG A 80 -6.91 18.16 12.83
N GLU A 81 -6.84 17.00 13.47
CA GLU A 81 -6.49 16.95 14.89
C GLU A 81 -5.02 16.55 15.05
N ALA A 82 -4.21 17.44 15.63
CA ALA A 82 -2.75 17.26 15.74
C ALA A 82 -2.33 16.05 16.59
N ARG A 83 -3.23 15.58 17.47
CA ARG A 83 -3.06 14.37 18.28
C ARG A 83 -3.20 13.06 17.49
N ASN A 84 -3.63 13.12 16.24
CA ASN A 84 -3.81 11.93 15.39
C ASN A 84 -2.55 11.68 14.55
N GLY A 85 -2.35 10.42 14.18
CA GLY A 85 -1.36 9.99 13.20
C GLY A 85 -2.03 9.36 11.97
N ILE A 86 -1.47 9.60 10.79
CA ILE A 86 -1.85 8.97 9.52
C ILE A 86 -0.61 8.31 8.95
N PHE A 87 -0.63 6.99 8.86
CA PHE A 87 0.51 6.20 8.40
C PHE A 87 0.16 5.54 7.07
N LEU A 88 0.89 5.88 6.01
CA LEU A 88 0.74 5.27 4.69
C LEU A 88 1.82 4.22 4.52
N VAL A 89 1.43 2.97 4.30
CA VAL A 89 2.34 1.82 4.39
C VAL A 89 2.76 1.23 3.04
N SER A 90 2.40 1.88 1.93
CA SER A 90 2.75 1.39 0.60
C SER A 90 2.90 2.54 -0.39
N TYR A 91 3.39 2.20 -1.59
CA TYR A 91 3.57 3.16 -2.68
C TYR A 91 2.31 4.00 -2.94
N GLN A 92 2.52 5.29 -3.19
CA GLN A 92 1.46 6.26 -3.45
C GLN A 92 1.55 6.77 -4.89
N ALA A 93 0.71 6.21 -5.76
CA ALA A 93 0.74 6.53 -7.19
C ALA A 93 0.50 8.02 -7.46
N PRO A 94 1.14 8.60 -8.50
CA PRO A 94 0.80 9.93 -9.01
C PRO A 94 -0.72 10.09 -9.19
N GLY A 95 -1.24 11.26 -8.82
CA GLY A 95 -2.67 11.56 -8.86
C GLY A 95 -3.51 10.94 -7.73
N SER A 96 -2.96 10.06 -6.89
CA SER A 96 -3.69 9.55 -5.72
C SER A 96 -3.85 10.58 -4.60
N THR A 97 -4.90 10.45 -3.80
CA THR A 97 -5.10 11.25 -2.59
C THR A 97 -3.92 11.08 -1.63
N GLY A 98 -3.40 9.87 -1.45
CA GLY A 98 -2.27 9.65 -0.56
C GLY A 98 -0.98 10.33 -1.03
N ARG A 99 -0.75 10.42 -2.34
CA ARG A 99 0.36 11.22 -2.90
C ARG A 99 0.20 12.71 -2.57
N VAL A 100 -1.03 13.25 -2.65
CA VAL A 100 -1.33 14.65 -2.28
C VAL A 100 -1.16 14.90 -0.78
N VAL A 101 -1.56 13.94 0.05
CA VAL A 101 -1.36 13.99 1.51
C VAL A 101 0.13 14.11 1.85
N LEU A 102 0.98 13.29 1.24
CA LEU A 102 2.42 13.30 1.48
C LEU A 102 3.11 14.53 0.92
N SER A 103 2.84 14.91 -0.33
CA SER A 103 3.60 15.97 -0.99
C SER A 103 3.10 17.38 -0.70
N LYS A 104 1.78 17.55 -0.51
CA LYS A 104 1.16 18.87 -0.34
C LYS A 104 0.66 19.10 1.09
N GLY A 105 0.66 18.09 1.97
CA GLY A 105 0.14 18.23 3.34
C GLY A 105 -1.34 18.63 3.40
N THR A 106 -2.12 18.25 2.40
CA THR A 106 -3.54 18.62 2.28
C THR A 106 -4.41 17.39 2.05
N ALA A 107 -5.61 17.41 2.61
CA ALA A 107 -6.60 16.33 2.48
C ALA A 107 -8.01 16.89 2.25
N PRO A 108 -8.92 16.11 1.65
CA PRO A 108 -10.32 16.44 1.67
C PRO A 108 -10.84 16.42 3.12
N VAL A 109 -11.69 17.38 3.48
CA VAL A 109 -12.29 17.52 4.82
C VAL A 109 -13.78 17.78 4.68
N ASP A 110 -14.58 17.14 5.54
CA ASP A 110 -16.03 17.32 5.55
C ASP A 110 -16.42 18.79 5.78
N GLY A 111 -17.30 19.31 4.92
CA GLY A 111 -17.79 20.68 4.99
C GLY A 111 -16.78 21.77 4.61
N LYS A 112 -15.55 21.42 4.21
CA LYS A 112 -14.47 22.39 3.92
C LYS A 112 -13.75 22.17 2.59
N GLY A 113 -14.20 21.22 1.78
CA GLY A 113 -13.50 20.86 0.54
C GLY A 113 -12.12 20.31 0.85
N LYS A 114 -11.06 21.06 0.52
CA LYS A 114 -9.66 20.67 0.74
C LYS A 114 -9.02 21.58 1.77
N ALA A 115 -8.36 21.00 2.78
CA ALA A 115 -7.73 21.76 3.86
C ALA A 115 -6.35 21.20 4.25
N ARG A 116 -5.57 22.00 4.99
CA ARG A 116 -4.27 21.60 5.53
C ARG A 116 -4.43 20.55 6.63
N ILE A 117 -3.59 19.53 6.56
CA ILE A 117 -3.51 18.46 7.56
C ILE A 117 -2.76 18.99 8.78
N LYS A 118 -3.26 18.67 9.97
CA LYS A 118 -2.60 18.94 11.26
C LYS A 118 -2.10 17.66 11.94
N ALA A 119 -2.72 16.52 11.64
CA ALA A 119 -2.25 15.22 12.10
C ALA A 119 -0.82 14.92 11.63
N ARG A 120 -0.06 14.14 12.40
CA ARG A 120 1.24 13.59 11.97
C ARG A 120 1.01 12.70 10.76
N VAL A 121 1.80 12.88 9.71
CA VAL A 121 1.74 12.04 8.51
C VAL A 121 3.09 11.37 8.34
N GLU A 122 3.11 10.05 8.24
CA GLU A 122 4.32 9.31 7.90
C GLU A 122 4.07 8.30 6.79
N TRP A 123 5.16 7.88 6.16
CA TRP A 123 5.18 6.89 5.12
C TRP A 123 6.20 5.80 5.44
N PHE A 124 5.77 4.55 5.31
CA PHE A 124 6.60 3.37 5.47
C PHE A 124 6.52 2.54 4.19
N ASP A 125 7.65 1.99 3.76
CA ASP A 125 7.69 1.07 2.62
C ASP A 125 7.46 -0.36 3.09
N LEU A 126 6.18 -0.74 3.26
CA LEU A 126 5.77 -2.14 3.41
C LEU A 126 5.20 -2.69 2.11
N SER A 127 5.75 -2.25 0.96
CA SER A 127 5.30 -2.73 -0.34
C SER A 127 5.61 -4.22 -0.51
N SER A 128 4.74 -4.90 -1.25
CA SER A 128 4.97 -6.29 -1.68
C SER A 128 5.90 -6.38 -2.90
N HIS A 129 6.52 -5.27 -3.29
CA HIS A 129 7.45 -5.23 -4.40
C HIS A 129 8.86 -5.48 -3.89
N THR A 130 9.62 -6.28 -4.64
CA THR A 130 11.04 -6.45 -4.37
C THR A 130 11.80 -5.17 -4.73
N SER A 131 12.93 -4.94 -4.06
CA SER A 131 13.80 -3.81 -4.36
C SER A 131 14.52 -3.99 -5.70
N ARG A 132 15.19 -2.93 -6.18
CA ARG A 132 16.04 -3.01 -7.39
C ARG A 132 17.06 -4.15 -7.28
N SER A 133 17.71 -4.30 -6.12
CA SER A 133 18.70 -5.37 -5.94
C SER A 133 18.05 -6.74 -6.04
N GLY A 134 16.87 -6.94 -5.46
CA GLY A 134 16.16 -8.21 -5.57
C GLY A 134 15.70 -8.55 -7.00
N ILE A 135 15.32 -7.55 -7.81
CA ILE A 135 15.05 -7.76 -9.24
C ILE A 135 16.31 -8.22 -9.97
N LEU A 136 17.45 -7.55 -9.73
CA LEU A 136 18.71 -7.89 -10.38
C LEU A 136 19.20 -9.30 -9.97
N SER A 137 19.10 -9.65 -8.69
CA SER A 137 19.43 -10.99 -8.21
C SER A 137 18.54 -12.06 -8.85
N LEU A 138 17.23 -11.81 -8.97
CA LEU A 138 16.31 -12.74 -9.65
C LEU A 138 16.70 -12.95 -11.12
N ILE A 139 17.04 -11.88 -11.84
CA ILE A 139 17.45 -11.97 -13.25
C ILE A 139 18.75 -12.79 -13.39
N GLU A 140 19.71 -12.58 -12.49
CA GLU A 140 20.97 -13.33 -12.45
C GLU A 140 20.74 -14.82 -12.14
N GLU A 141 19.91 -15.13 -11.13
CA GLU A 141 19.54 -16.51 -10.75
C GLU A 141 18.85 -17.26 -11.89
N LEU A 142 17.95 -16.59 -12.62
CA LEU A 142 17.25 -17.16 -13.77
C LEU A 142 18.14 -17.30 -15.02
N LYS A 143 19.34 -16.71 -15.02
CA LYS A 143 20.23 -16.64 -16.20
C LYS A 143 19.50 -16.15 -17.44
N ALA A 144 18.65 -15.13 -17.27
CA ALA A 144 17.83 -14.63 -18.35
C ALA A 144 18.70 -14.04 -19.49
N TYR A 145 18.38 -14.40 -20.72
CA TYR A 145 19.03 -13.85 -21.92
C TYR A 145 18.37 -12.53 -22.35
N GLU A 146 17.04 -12.46 -22.22
CA GLU A 146 16.21 -11.32 -22.58
C GLU A 146 15.24 -10.98 -21.44
N VAL A 147 15.07 -9.68 -21.18
CA VAL A 147 14.21 -9.16 -20.11
C VAL A 147 13.26 -8.09 -20.64
N ILE A 148 11.96 -8.38 -20.58
CA ILE A 148 10.90 -7.43 -20.93
C ILE A 148 10.38 -6.79 -19.64
N ILE A 149 10.53 -5.47 -19.51
CA ILE A 149 10.24 -4.73 -18.28
C ILE A 149 8.87 -4.05 -18.41
N VAL A 150 7.92 -4.49 -17.58
CA VAL A 150 6.54 -3.98 -17.53
C VAL A 150 6.16 -3.51 -16.12
N HIS A 151 4.95 -2.94 -15.98
CA HIS A 151 4.38 -2.47 -14.70
C HIS A 151 5.35 -1.56 -13.91
N THR A 152 5.95 -0.62 -14.61
CA THR A 152 6.89 0.33 -14.04
C THR A 152 6.55 1.76 -14.48
N THR A 153 7.12 2.74 -13.80
CA THR A 153 7.19 4.09 -14.36
C THR A 153 8.16 4.09 -15.52
N LEU A 154 7.93 4.94 -16.53
CA LEU A 154 8.82 5.03 -17.71
C LEU A 154 10.30 5.18 -17.30
N ASN A 155 10.58 6.15 -16.42
CA ASN A 155 11.94 6.40 -15.93
C ASN A 155 12.53 5.20 -15.16
N GLY A 156 11.72 4.54 -14.33
CA GLY A 156 12.14 3.35 -13.58
C GLY A 156 12.48 2.18 -14.51
N GLY A 157 11.66 1.95 -15.53
CA GLY A 157 11.88 0.92 -16.54
C GLY A 157 13.13 1.18 -17.37
N LEU A 158 13.25 2.39 -17.92
CA LEU A 158 14.44 2.78 -18.70
C LEU A 158 15.73 2.72 -17.87
N SER A 159 15.68 3.13 -16.60
CA SER A 159 16.82 3.01 -15.69
C SER A 159 17.23 1.55 -15.48
N LEU A 160 16.27 0.65 -15.28
CA LEU A 160 16.56 -0.78 -15.12
C LEU A 160 17.08 -1.39 -16.42
N ALA A 161 16.48 -1.06 -17.57
CA ALA A 161 16.90 -1.54 -18.87
C ALA A 161 18.36 -1.15 -19.18
N ASN A 162 18.74 0.09 -18.89
CA ASN A 162 20.11 0.55 -19.08
C ASN A 162 21.11 -0.23 -18.21
N ILE A 163 20.76 -0.54 -16.97
CA ILE A 163 21.60 -1.38 -16.09
C ILE A 163 21.77 -2.77 -16.69
N LEU A 164 20.69 -3.39 -17.18
CA LEU A 164 20.74 -4.74 -17.76
C LEU A 164 21.52 -4.78 -19.08
N ARG A 165 21.33 -3.79 -19.96
CA ARG A 165 22.09 -3.65 -21.21
C ARG A 165 23.59 -3.48 -20.96
N ASN A 166 23.97 -2.69 -19.95
CA ASN A 166 25.37 -2.55 -19.54
C ASN A 166 25.97 -3.86 -18.99
N ARG A 167 25.14 -4.82 -18.59
CA ARG A 167 25.53 -6.17 -18.20
C ARG A 167 25.46 -7.19 -19.35
N GLY A 168 25.19 -6.73 -20.57
CA GLY A 168 25.14 -7.56 -21.78
C GLY A 168 23.81 -8.26 -22.02
N LEU A 169 22.74 -7.96 -21.26
CA LEU A 169 21.41 -8.55 -21.50
C LEU A 169 20.62 -7.75 -22.52
N LYS A 170 19.79 -8.45 -23.30
CA LYS A 170 18.72 -7.80 -24.08
C LYS A 170 17.64 -7.34 -23.11
N ALA A 171 17.35 -6.04 -23.08
CA ALA A 171 16.33 -5.49 -22.19
C ALA A 171 15.43 -4.49 -22.91
N GLU A 172 14.12 -4.70 -22.83
CA GLU A 172 13.09 -3.92 -23.52
C GLU A 172 12.09 -3.32 -22.53
N VAL A 173 11.59 -2.12 -22.84
CA VAL A 173 10.59 -1.42 -22.02
C VAL A 173 9.42 -1.04 -22.93
N PRO A 174 8.52 -1.98 -23.23
CA PRO A 174 7.41 -1.71 -24.13
C PRO A 174 6.40 -0.75 -23.52
N THR A 175 5.67 -0.10 -24.41
CA THR A 175 4.47 0.67 -24.13
C THR A 175 3.22 -0.12 -24.51
N THR A 176 2.05 0.31 -24.03
CA THR A 176 0.78 -0.36 -24.33
C THR A 176 0.50 -0.32 -25.82
N GLY A 177 0.42 -1.49 -26.45
CA GLY A 177 0.18 -1.64 -27.88
C GLY A 177 1.41 -2.11 -28.67
N ASP A 178 2.60 -2.08 -28.06
CA ASP A 178 3.81 -2.59 -28.71
C ASP A 178 3.75 -4.12 -28.86
N ILE A 179 4.28 -4.61 -29.98
CA ILE A 179 4.44 -6.03 -30.27
C ILE A 179 5.92 -6.37 -30.11
N ILE A 180 6.21 -7.34 -29.25
CA ILE A 180 7.56 -7.88 -29.07
C ILE A 180 7.58 -9.28 -29.68
N GLU A 181 8.48 -9.48 -30.63
CA GLU A 181 8.77 -10.81 -31.18
C GLU A 181 9.78 -11.51 -30.27
N ILE A 182 9.38 -12.66 -29.72
CA ILE A 182 10.27 -13.50 -28.92
C ILE A 182 10.84 -14.55 -29.87
N THR A 183 12.11 -14.38 -30.24
CA THR A 183 12.84 -15.36 -31.05
C THR A 183 13.50 -16.37 -30.13
N SER A 184 13.14 -17.65 -30.28
CA SER A 184 13.77 -18.79 -29.61
C SER A 184 15.14 -19.13 -30.18
#